data_AF-A0A8K0Q3B2-F1
#
_entry.id   AF-A0A8K0Q3B2-F1
#
_cell.length_a   1.000
_cell.length_b   1.000
_cell.length_c   1.000
_cell.angle_alpha   90.00
_cell.angle_beta   90.00
_cell.angle_gamma   90.00
#
_symmetry.space_group_name_H-M   'P 1'
#
loop_
_entity.id
_entity.type
_entity.pdbx_description
1 polymer ?
#
loop_
_entity_poly.entity_id
_entity_poly.type
_entity_poly.pdbx_seq_one_letter_code
_entity_poly.pdbx_strand_id
1 'polypeptide(L)'
;MRIPEDLDLCFTDVSNWNWNTDLVRIARDRGAVQRYFEALDQGFLGQAIRERYAFDGQVGPDGIVQDTGMRIDELVISDLQEYLDDDDDRLEATKMVLTQGLANIHDPGIELVRTMISMMDADPPAARRKRSIRAQLLEFLEEHELDIGKVDRLVDILFEE
;
A
#
# COMPACT_ATOMS: atom_id res chain seq x y z
N MET A 1 19.01 8.83 -2.14
CA MET A 1 17.86 9.55 -2.73
C MET A 1 17.05 10.11 -1.56
N ARG A 2 16.76 11.41 -1.50
CA ARG A 2 15.82 11.95 -0.49
C ARG A 2 14.42 11.86 -1.08
N ILE A 3 13.55 11.05 -0.48
CA ILE A 3 12.13 11.00 -0.84
C ILE A 3 11.46 12.22 -0.19
N PRO A 4 10.54 12.92 -0.86
CA PRO A 4 9.85 14.08 -0.30
C PRO A 4 9.13 13.74 1.02
N GLU A 5 9.18 14.65 2.00
CA GLU A 5 8.69 14.43 3.36
C GLU A 5 7.16 14.46 3.49
N ASP A 6 6.50 14.88 2.41
CA ASP A 6 5.12 15.36 2.33
C ASP A 6 4.25 14.55 1.33
N LEU A 7 4.75 13.41 0.84
CA LEU A 7 3.96 12.48 0.03
C LEU A 7 3.09 11.61 0.94
N ASP A 8 1.79 11.86 0.89
CA ASP A 8 0.79 10.99 1.50
C ASP A 8 0.71 9.67 0.73
N LEU A 9 1.40 8.62 1.20
CA LEU A 9 1.38 7.26 0.65
C LEU A 9 0.19 6.48 1.25
N CYS A 10 -0.49 5.63 0.49
CA CYS A 10 -1.66 4.83 0.91
C CYS A 10 -1.37 3.91 2.06
N PHE A 11 -0.12 3.45 2.14
CA PHE A 11 0.45 3.04 3.40
C PHE A 11 0.63 4.29 4.24
N THR A 12 -0.45 4.90 4.72
CA THR A 12 -0.41 5.92 5.78
C THR A 12 -0.18 5.16 7.07
N ASP A 13 1.02 4.64 7.19
CA ASP A 13 1.93 5.14 8.20
C ASP A 13 3.29 5.62 7.62
N VAL A 14 3.44 5.69 6.30
CA VAL A 14 4.70 5.96 5.57
C VAL A 14 4.77 7.37 4.96
N SER A 15 3.75 8.20 5.18
CA SER A 15 3.70 9.59 4.71
C SER A 15 4.18 10.67 5.68
N ASN A 16 4.65 10.26 6.84
CA ASN A 16 5.55 11.10 7.62
C ASN A 16 6.91 10.42 7.62
N TRP A 17 7.74 10.79 6.65
CA TRP A 17 9.19 10.83 6.86
C TRP A 17 9.57 11.84 7.95
N ASN A 18 8.57 12.52 8.54
CA ASN A 18 8.67 13.18 9.82
C ASN A 18 8.66 12.14 10.97
N TRP A 19 9.84 11.96 11.54
CA TRP A 19 10.29 11.08 12.61
C TRP A 19 9.55 11.18 13.96
N ASN A 20 8.23 11.36 14.01
CA ASN A 20 7.44 11.51 15.23
C ASN A 20 6.67 10.20 15.54
N THR A 21 7.39 9.14 15.94
CA THR A 21 7.64 8.76 17.35
C THR A 21 6.54 7.99 18.07
N ASP A 22 5.48 7.51 17.45
CA ASP A 22 4.65 6.49 18.10
C ASP A 22 5.17 5.10 17.79
N LEU A 23 5.13 4.64 16.55
CA LEU A 23 5.58 3.28 16.20
C LEU A 23 7.04 2.99 16.56
N VAL A 24 7.99 3.87 16.24
CA VAL A 24 9.40 3.67 16.63
C VAL A 24 9.56 3.69 18.15
N ARG A 25 8.79 4.50 18.88
CA ARG A 25 8.88 4.60 20.35
C ARG A 25 8.23 3.42 21.04
N ILE A 26 7.11 2.92 20.52
CA ILE A 26 6.34 1.80 21.07
C ILE A 26 6.77 0.44 20.49
N ALA A 27 7.68 0.44 19.50
CA ALA A 27 8.23 -0.76 18.89
C ALA A 27 8.73 -1.74 19.96
N ARG A 28 8.25 -2.97 19.86
CA ARG A 28 8.64 -4.08 20.72
C ARG A 28 9.93 -4.73 20.25
N ASP A 29 10.19 -4.75 18.93
CA ASP A 29 11.46 -5.16 18.35
C ASP A 29 12.35 -3.96 18.01
N ARG A 30 13.33 -3.68 18.89
CA ARG A 30 14.34 -2.64 18.67
C ARG A 30 15.35 -2.99 17.58
N GLY A 31 15.59 -4.28 17.34
CA GLY A 31 16.47 -4.75 16.28
C GLY A 31 15.88 -4.48 14.91
N ALA A 32 14.57 -4.69 14.74
CA ALA A 32 13.85 -4.32 13.52
C ALA A 32 13.94 -2.82 13.23
N VAL A 33 13.77 -1.96 14.25
CA VAL A 33 13.96 -0.50 14.11
C VAL A 33 15.37 -0.16 13.62
N GLN A 34 16.39 -0.81 14.16
CA GLN A 34 17.77 -0.58 13.71
C GLN A 34 17.94 -1.01 12.24
N ARG A 35 17.54 -2.23 11.89
CA ARG A 35 17.66 -2.75 10.51
C ARG A 35 16.84 -1.93 9.51
N TYR A 36 15.71 -1.37 9.93
CA TYR A 36 14.92 -0.44 9.14
C TYR A 36 15.74 0.78 8.72
N PHE A 37 16.40 1.46 9.67
CA PHE A 37 17.23 2.62 9.34
C PHE A 37 18.48 2.26 8.55
N GLU A 38 19.12 1.12 8.86
CA GLU A 38 20.24 0.62 8.06
C GLU A 38 19.83 0.34 6.61
N ALA A 39 18.63 -0.19 6.38
CA ALA A 39 18.08 -0.40 5.04
C ALA A 39 17.83 0.94 4.33
N LEU A 40 17.25 1.93 5.01
CA LEU A 40 17.04 3.27 4.45
C LEU A 40 18.35 3.97 4.08
N ASP A 41 19.37 3.91 4.94
CA ASP A 41 20.69 4.49 4.68
C ASP A 41 21.36 3.87 3.44
N GLN A 42 21.10 2.58 3.21
CA GLN A 42 21.55 1.85 2.02
C GLN A 42 20.65 2.05 0.80
N GLY A 43 19.51 2.74 0.95
CA GLY A 43 18.51 2.92 -0.10
C GLY A 43 17.75 1.65 -0.46
N PHE A 44 17.59 0.72 0.48
CA PHE A 44 16.83 -0.52 0.36
C PHE A 44 15.39 -0.32 0.84
N LEU A 45 14.53 0.19 -0.05
CA LEU A 45 13.13 0.50 0.26
C LEU A 45 12.31 -0.75 0.61
N GLY A 46 12.45 -1.82 -0.16
CA GLY A 46 11.74 -3.08 0.06
C GLY A 46 12.14 -3.73 1.39
N GLN A 47 13.44 -3.74 1.71
CA GLN A 47 13.88 -4.21 3.01
C GLN A 47 13.37 -3.32 4.15
N ALA A 48 13.36 -1.99 3.99
CA ALA A 48 12.81 -1.09 4.99
C ALA A 48 11.31 -1.36 5.22
N ILE A 49 10.52 -1.63 4.18
CA ILE A 49 9.10 -2.01 4.36
C ILE A 49 8.97 -3.26 5.22
N ARG A 50 9.75 -4.31 4.94
CA ARG A 50 9.73 -5.56 5.73
C ARG A 50 10.08 -5.33 7.20
N GLU A 51 11.14 -4.59 7.48
CA GLU A 51 11.58 -4.34 8.86
C GLU A 51 10.54 -3.53 9.64
N ARG A 52 9.81 -2.64 8.96
CA ARG A 52 8.72 -1.89 9.60
C ARG A 52 7.60 -2.80 10.10
N TYR A 53 7.20 -3.80 9.32
CA TYR A 53 6.21 -4.80 9.75
C TYR A 53 6.68 -5.66 10.92
N ALA A 54 7.99 -5.67 11.20
CA ALA A 54 8.56 -6.36 12.35
C ALA A 54 8.58 -5.52 13.65
N PHE A 55 8.22 -4.23 13.62
CA PHE A 55 8.32 -3.35 14.80
C PHE A 55 7.54 -3.85 16.02
N ASP A 56 6.38 -4.47 15.81
CA ASP A 56 5.55 -5.01 16.88
C ASP A 56 6.11 -6.29 17.51
N GLY A 57 7.24 -6.80 16.99
CA GLY A 57 7.93 -7.97 17.54
C GLY A 57 7.14 -9.27 17.38
N GLN A 58 6.15 -9.28 16.49
CA GLN A 58 5.32 -10.44 16.19
C GLN A 58 5.88 -11.30 15.05
N VAL A 59 7.05 -10.93 14.51
CA VAL A 59 7.69 -11.66 13.42
C VAL A 59 8.60 -12.74 14.00
N GLY A 60 8.30 -13.99 13.69
CA GLY A 60 9.14 -15.14 14.01
C GLY A 60 10.46 -15.14 13.22
N PRO A 61 11.44 -15.96 13.63
CA PRO A 61 12.74 -16.07 12.95
C PRO A 61 12.63 -16.64 11.52
N ASP A 62 11.52 -17.27 11.19
CA ASP A 62 11.15 -17.76 9.85
C ASP A 62 10.46 -16.70 8.98
N GLY A 63 10.24 -15.49 9.51
CA GLY A 63 9.56 -14.39 8.83
C GLY A 63 8.04 -14.51 8.83
N ILE A 64 7.46 -15.38 9.67
CA ILE A 64 6.01 -15.54 9.84
C ILE A 64 5.51 -14.58 10.94
N VAL A 65 4.43 -13.86 10.66
CA VAL A 65 3.77 -12.97 11.62
C VAL A 65 2.81 -13.79 12.49
N GLN A 66 2.99 -13.74 13.81
CA GLN A 66 2.33 -14.66 14.75
C GLN A 66 0.79 -14.63 14.72
N ASP A 67 0.18 -13.47 14.53
CA ASP A 67 -1.27 -13.32 14.61
C ASP A 67 -1.98 -13.64 13.29
N THR A 68 -1.29 -13.50 12.15
CA THR A 68 -1.86 -13.74 10.82
C THR A 68 -1.46 -15.10 10.24
N GLY A 69 -0.36 -15.68 10.73
CA GLY A 69 0.24 -16.90 10.16
C GLY A 69 0.84 -16.70 8.76
N MET A 70 0.89 -15.46 8.26
CA MET A 70 1.40 -15.11 6.94
C MET A 70 2.89 -14.78 7.00
N ARG A 71 3.60 -14.99 5.90
CA ARG A 71 4.94 -14.41 5.73
C ARG A 71 4.82 -12.89 5.62
N ILE A 72 5.83 -12.14 6.08
CA ILE A 72 5.81 -10.66 6.00
C ILE A 72 5.43 -10.15 4.62
N ASP A 73 6.05 -10.68 3.56
CA ASP A 73 5.75 -10.25 2.19
C ASP A 73 4.28 -10.49 1.82
N GLU A 74 3.72 -11.63 2.22
CA GLU A 74 2.32 -11.96 1.96
C GLU A 74 1.38 -11.00 2.70
N LEU A 75 1.73 -10.64 3.95
CA LEU A 75 0.97 -9.67 4.73
C LEU A 75 1.01 -8.28 4.11
N VAL A 76 2.20 -7.79 3.73
CA VAL A 76 2.35 -6.48 3.06
C VAL A 76 1.52 -6.42 1.78
N ILE A 77 1.51 -7.51 1.02
CA ILE A 77 0.73 -7.63 -0.20
C ILE A 77 -0.78 -7.67 0.11
N SER A 78 -1.20 -8.42 1.13
CA SER A 78 -2.59 -8.46 1.59
C SER A 78 -3.08 -7.06 1.98
N ASP A 79 -2.31 -6.33 2.78
CA ASP A 79 -2.65 -4.98 3.22
C ASP A 79 -2.74 -4.03 2.02
N LEU A 80 -1.84 -4.14 1.03
CA LEU A 80 -1.95 -3.36 -0.21
C LEU A 80 -3.23 -3.67 -0.99
N GLN A 81 -3.70 -4.93 -1.02
CA GLN A 81 -4.95 -5.29 -1.71
C GLN A 81 -6.14 -4.57 -1.09
N GLU A 82 -6.19 -4.48 0.24
CA GLU A 82 -7.26 -3.74 0.93
C GLU A 82 -7.29 -2.27 0.49
N TYR A 83 -6.13 -1.61 0.35
CA TYR A 83 -6.07 -0.23 -0.14
C TYR A 83 -6.39 -0.10 -1.63
N LEU A 84 -6.11 -1.12 -2.45
CA LEU A 84 -6.44 -1.09 -3.88
C LEU A 84 -7.94 -1.16 -4.14
N ASP A 85 -8.71 -1.69 -3.20
CA ASP A 85 -10.18 -1.70 -3.29
C ASP A 85 -10.78 -0.30 -3.09
N ASP A 86 -10.04 0.62 -2.46
CA ASP A 86 -10.45 2.01 -2.21
C ASP A 86 -10.04 2.98 -3.34
N ASP A 87 -10.85 4.01 -3.57
CA ASP A 87 -10.49 5.14 -4.46
C ASP A 87 -9.61 6.14 -3.70
N ASP A 88 -8.37 5.73 -3.42
CA ASP A 88 -7.41 6.49 -2.65
C ASP A 88 -6.34 7.15 -3.54
N ASP A 89 -6.36 8.50 -3.56
CA ASP A 89 -5.42 9.33 -4.34
C ASP A 89 -3.95 9.13 -3.92
N ARG A 90 -3.71 8.61 -2.71
CA ARG A 90 -2.37 8.33 -2.18
C ARG A 90 -1.69 7.13 -2.88
N LEU A 91 -2.43 6.34 -3.67
CA LEU A 91 -1.90 5.16 -4.37
C LEU A 91 -0.91 5.60 -5.45
N GLU A 92 -1.18 6.68 -6.16
CA GLU A 92 -0.28 7.19 -7.19
C GLU A 92 1.04 7.71 -6.61
N ALA A 93 0.96 8.45 -5.50
CA ALA A 93 2.12 8.88 -4.73
C ALA A 93 2.98 7.68 -4.28
N THR A 94 2.30 6.65 -3.74
CA THR A 94 2.91 5.39 -3.31
C THR A 94 3.65 4.69 -4.43
N LYS A 95 3.00 4.53 -5.58
CA LYS A 95 3.57 3.89 -6.76
C LYS A 95 4.81 4.62 -7.27
N MET A 96 4.80 5.95 -7.24
CA MET A 96 5.95 6.75 -7.63
C MET A 96 7.16 6.48 -6.72
N VAL A 97 6.97 6.45 -5.40
CA VAL A 97 8.05 6.14 -4.44
C VAL A 97 8.58 4.72 -4.62
N LEU A 98 7.69 3.74 -4.77
CA LEU A 98 8.09 2.35 -5.02
C LEU A 98 8.91 2.23 -6.32
N THR A 99 8.46 2.91 -7.38
CA THR A 99 9.16 2.93 -8.68
C THR A 99 10.55 3.53 -8.56
N GLN A 100 10.72 4.59 -7.76
CA GLN A 100 12.04 5.14 -7.47
C GLN A 100 12.92 4.16 -6.69
N GLY A 101 12.32 3.39 -5.75
CA GLY A 101 13.00 2.32 -5.03
C GLY A 101 13.59 1.23 -5.92
N LEU A 102 12.99 0.98 -7.10
CA LEU A 102 13.51 0.01 -8.07
C LEU A 102 14.89 0.35 -8.63
N ALA A 103 15.34 1.60 -8.48
CA ALA A 103 16.68 2.00 -8.91
C ALA A 103 17.80 1.24 -8.17
N ASN A 104 17.53 0.75 -6.96
CA ASN A 104 18.49 -0.01 -6.18
C ASN A 104 18.27 -1.52 -6.30
N ILE A 105 18.87 -2.12 -7.33
CA ILE A 105 18.73 -3.55 -7.63
C ILE A 105 19.34 -4.49 -6.57
N HIS A 106 20.11 -3.94 -5.62
CA HIS A 106 20.73 -4.70 -4.54
C HIS A 106 19.86 -4.78 -3.28
N ASP A 107 18.69 -4.15 -3.31
CA ASP A 107 17.73 -4.22 -2.22
C ASP A 107 17.26 -5.67 -2.00
N PRO A 108 17.48 -6.26 -0.80
CA PRO A 108 17.02 -7.62 -0.48
C PRO A 108 15.49 -7.78 -0.58
N GLY A 109 14.74 -6.68 -0.47
CA GLY A 109 13.29 -6.61 -0.65
C GLY A 109 12.83 -6.14 -2.03
N ILE A 110 13.71 -6.12 -3.04
CA ILE A 110 13.36 -5.62 -4.38
C ILE A 110 12.16 -6.35 -5.01
N GLU A 111 12.04 -7.66 -4.80
CA GLU A 111 10.93 -8.45 -5.35
C GLU A 111 9.59 -8.03 -4.74
N LEU A 112 9.55 -7.69 -3.45
CA LEU A 112 8.36 -7.14 -2.81
C LEU A 112 7.93 -5.83 -3.50
N VAL A 113 8.87 -4.91 -3.74
CA VAL A 113 8.60 -3.64 -4.42
C VAL A 113 8.06 -3.86 -5.83
N ARG A 114 8.65 -4.81 -6.59
CA ARG A 114 8.18 -5.18 -7.94
C ARG A 114 6.76 -5.72 -7.91
N THR A 115 6.45 -6.62 -6.98
CA THR A 115 5.11 -7.18 -6.83
C THR A 115 4.08 -6.10 -6.50
N MET A 116 4.39 -5.21 -5.55
CA MET A 116 3.51 -4.10 -5.19
C MET A 116 3.20 -3.21 -6.39
N ILE A 117 4.21 -2.81 -7.17
CA ILE A 117 4.01 -2.00 -8.38
C ILE A 117 3.16 -2.75 -9.41
N SER A 118 3.44 -4.04 -9.65
CA SER A 118 2.69 -4.86 -10.60
C SER A 118 1.21 -4.95 -10.24
N MET A 119 0.87 -4.95 -8.94
CA MET A 119 -0.53 -4.95 -8.49
C MET A 119 -1.20 -3.61 -8.72
N MET A 120 -0.50 -2.52 -8.45
CA MET A 120 -0.98 -1.16 -8.74
C MET A 120 -1.10 -0.86 -10.23
N ASP A 121 -0.35 -1.55 -11.09
CA ASP A 121 -0.49 -1.53 -12.55
C ASP A 121 -1.70 -2.34 -13.03
N ALA A 122 -1.96 -3.49 -12.40
CA ALA A 122 -3.09 -4.36 -12.74
C ALA A 122 -4.45 -3.74 -12.39
N ASP A 123 -4.48 -2.83 -11.42
CA ASP A 123 -5.67 -2.11 -11.00
C ASP A 123 -5.44 -0.60 -11.05
N PRO A 124 -5.55 0.05 -12.23
CA PRO A 124 -5.22 1.47 -12.39
C PRO A 124 -6.28 2.39 -11.77
N PRO A 125 -5.96 3.68 -11.49
CA PRO A 125 -6.90 4.65 -10.91
C PRO A 125 -8.25 4.73 -11.63
N ALA A 126 -8.23 4.67 -12.97
CA ALA A 126 -9.46 4.71 -13.76
C ALA A 126 -10.37 3.50 -13.48
N ALA A 127 -9.79 2.32 -13.27
CA ALA A 127 -10.55 1.12 -12.92
C ALA A 127 -11.15 1.23 -11.51
N ARG A 128 -10.35 1.70 -10.53
CA ARG A 128 -10.82 1.96 -9.16
C ARG A 128 -11.95 2.98 -9.11
N ARG A 129 -11.78 4.13 -9.76
CA ARG A 129 -12.82 5.16 -9.87
C ARG A 129 -14.10 4.62 -10.50
N LYS A 130 -13.97 3.80 -11.56
CA LYS A 130 -15.13 3.14 -12.20
C LYS A 130 -15.85 2.20 -11.24
N ARG A 131 -15.13 1.41 -10.43
CA ARG A 131 -15.72 0.55 -9.39
C ARG A 131 -16.42 1.35 -8.30
N SER A 132 -15.78 2.41 -7.79
CA SER A 132 -16.34 3.29 -6.75
C SER A 132 -17.65 3.96 -7.20
N ILE A 133 -17.67 4.56 -8.40
CA ILE A 133 -18.89 5.18 -8.96
C ILE A 133 -19.98 4.12 -9.18
N ARG A 134 -19.62 2.93 -9.65
CA ARG A 134 -20.57 1.81 -9.79
C ARG A 134 -21.20 1.43 -8.46
N ALA A 135 -20.42 1.34 -7.39
CA ALA A 135 -20.91 1.01 -6.05
C ALA A 135 -21.85 2.09 -5.51
N GLN A 136 -21.46 3.37 -5.62
CA GLN A 136 -22.30 4.51 -5.20
C GLN A 136 -23.63 4.57 -5.98
N LEU A 137 -23.59 4.29 -7.29
CA LEU A 137 -24.81 4.24 -8.11
C LEU A 137 -25.71 3.06 -7.73
N LEU A 138 -25.14 1.90 -7.40
CA LEU A 138 -25.93 0.76 -6.92
C LEU A 138 -26.65 1.10 -5.62
N GLU A 139 -25.92 1.64 -4.65
CA GLU A 139 -26.48 2.08 -3.37
C GLU A 139 -27.61 3.09 -3.57
N PHE A 140 -27.36 4.15 -4.36
CA PHE A 140 -28.37 5.16 -4.68
C PHE A 140 -29.63 4.56 -5.35
N LEU A 141 -29.46 3.65 -6.32
CA LEU A 141 -30.61 3.05 -7.00
C LEU A 141 -31.38 2.10 -6.08
N GLU A 142 -30.70 1.37 -5.21
CA GLU A 142 -31.33 0.51 -4.19
C GLU A 142 -32.13 1.34 -3.17
N GLU A 143 -31.56 2.43 -2.66
CA GLU A 143 -32.23 3.34 -1.72
C GLU A 143 -33.50 3.99 -2.29
N HIS A 144 -33.53 4.21 -3.61
CA HIS A 144 -34.63 4.87 -4.30
C HIS A 144 -35.58 3.92 -5.05
N GLU A 145 -35.45 2.60 -4.84
CA GLU A 145 -36.25 1.56 -5.52
C GLU A 145 -36.21 1.69 -7.07
N LEU A 146 -35.07 2.12 -7.60
CA LEU A 146 -34.83 2.31 -9.03
C LEU A 146 -34.25 1.04 -9.67
N ASP A 147 -34.34 0.96 -11.00
CA ASP A 147 -33.87 -0.20 -11.77
C ASP A 147 -32.34 -0.31 -11.79
N ILE A 148 -31.81 -1.18 -10.92
CA ILE A 148 -30.38 -1.53 -10.82
C ILE A 148 -29.81 -2.14 -12.12
N GLY A 149 -30.64 -2.66 -13.02
CA GLY A 149 -30.22 -3.24 -14.29
C GLY A 149 -29.62 -2.22 -15.27
N LYS A 150 -29.69 -0.92 -14.95
CA LYS A 150 -29.16 0.18 -15.77
C LYS A 150 -27.80 0.72 -15.30
N VAL A 151 -27.28 0.25 -14.17
CA VAL A 151 -26.03 0.75 -13.56
C VAL A 151 -24.88 0.74 -14.56
N ASP A 152 -24.64 -0.38 -15.24
CA ASP A 152 -23.47 -0.50 -16.11
C ASP A 152 -23.54 0.50 -17.28
N ARG A 153 -24.74 0.78 -17.81
CA ARG A 153 -24.92 1.83 -18.85
C ARG A 153 -24.71 3.24 -18.31
N LEU A 154 -25.13 3.53 -17.08
CA LEU A 154 -24.93 4.83 -16.46
C LEU A 154 -23.45 5.08 -16.17
N VAL A 155 -22.75 4.07 -15.68
CA VAL A 155 -21.30 4.11 -15.49
C VAL A 155 -20.60 4.35 -16.83
N ASP A 156 -20.95 3.61 -17.89
CA ASP A 156 -20.30 3.80 -19.20
C ASP A 156 -20.51 5.23 -19.75
N ILE A 157 -21.70 5.82 -19.62
CA ILE A 157 -21.96 7.23 -20.02
C ILE A 157 -21.09 8.24 -19.23
N LEU A 158 -20.85 7.98 -17.95
CA LEU A 158 -20.03 8.87 -17.10
C LEU A 158 -18.53 8.84 -17.42
N PHE A 159 -18.06 7.78 -18.10
CA PHE A 159 -16.65 7.56 -18.43
C PHE A 159 -16.35 7.62 -19.94
N GLU A 160 -17.36 7.85 -20.80
CA GLU A 160 -17.17 8.19 -22.21
C GLU A 160 -16.83 9.69 -22.36
N GLU A 161 -15.53 10.01 -22.32
CA GLU A 161 -14.93 11.24 -22.92
C GLU A 161 -13.94 10.86 -24.02
#